data_AF-A0A0R0AF89-F1
#
_entry.id   AF-A0A0R0AF89-F1
#
_cell.length_a   1.000
_cell.length_b   1.000
_cell.length_c   1.000
_cell.angle_alpha   90.00
_cell.angle_beta   90.00
_cell.angle_gamma   90.00
#
_symmetry.space_group_name_H-M   'P 1'
#
loop_
_entity.id
_entity.type
_entity.pdbx_description
1 polymer ?
#
loop_
_entity_poly.entity_id
_entity_poly.type
_entity_poly.pdbx_seq_one_letter_code
_entity_poly.pdbx_strand_id
1 'polypeptide(L)'
;MDILRIYADFNGLVNGVRNTQRTAVVLDTFGSLRDLSNAGVVLEEGLPLIAVDASDDEEDLEGHGTAQYDHQARWWVIEFDAQGVRRVPAARVPPATAFLCVHCRNPLSEQGAGRFQALPPNCPACGADLFSPLAPPATAG
;
A
#
# COMPACT_ATOMS: atom_id res chain seq x y z
N MET A 1 -9.11 -1.36 -17.24
CA MET A 1 -8.86 -0.76 -15.93
C MET A 1 -7.36 -0.82 -15.71
N ASP A 2 -6.73 0.31 -15.41
CA ASP A 2 -5.30 0.34 -15.12
C ASP A 2 -5.07 -0.31 -13.75
N ILE A 3 -3.98 -1.08 -13.62
CA ILE A 3 -3.62 -1.73 -12.35
C ILE A 3 -3.13 -0.67 -11.38
N LEU A 4 -3.62 -0.72 -10.14
CA LEU A 4 -3.25 0.23 -9.10
C LEU A 4 -1.76 0.09 -8.76
N ARG A 5 -1.03 1.21 -8.84
CA ARG A 5 0.35 1.34 -8.36
C ARG A 5 0.31 1.90 -6.95
N ILE A 6 1.00 1.25 -6.01
CA ILE A 6 1.12 1.73 -4.63
C ILE A 6 2.57 1.72 -4.20
N TYR A 7 2.94 2.68 -3.37
CA TYR A 7 4.23 2.69 -2.71
C TYR A 7 4.41 1.44 -1.82
N ALA A 8 5.61 0.87 -1.82
CA ALA A 8 6.04 -0.16 -0.88
C ALA A 8 7.54 -0.02 -0.60
N ASP A 9 7.96 -0.33 0.64
CA ASP A 9 9.38 -0.31 1.02
C ASP A 9 10.03 -1.66 0.70
N PHE A 10 10.86 -1.69 -0.35
CA PHE A 10 11.54 -2.89 -0.80
C PHE A 10 12.71 -3.31 0.12
N ASN A 11 12.99 -2.60 1.21
CA ASN A 11 13.90 -3.11 2.25
C ASN A 11 13.26 -4.20 3.12
N GLY A 12 11.92 -4.28 3.14
CA GLY A 12 11.13 -5.23 3.92
C GLY A 12 10.73 -6.50 3.18
N LEU A 13 11.55 -7.00 2.24
CA LEU A 13 11.20 -8.21 1.48
C LEU A 13 11.09 -9.44 2.38
N VAL A 14 10.05 -10.23 2.13
CA VAL A 14 9.73 -11.49 2.82
C VAL A 14 9.44 -12.59 1.79
N ASN A 15 9.27 -13.83 2.25
CA ASN A 15 8.78 -14.91 1.40
C ASN A 15 7.28 -14.76 1.15
N GLY A 16 6.81 -15.23 -0.01
CA GLY A 16 5.40 -15.23 -0.38
C GLY A 16 4.55 -16.10 0.56
N VAL A 17 3.31 -15.63 0.78
CA VAL A 17 2.33 -16.27 1.66
C VAL A 17 1.71 -17.50 0.98
N ARG A 18 1.38 -17.40 -0.32
CA ARG A 18 0.81 -18.50 -1.10
C ARG A 18 1.88 -19.41 -1.66
N ASN A 19 3.04 -18.84 -2.02
CA ASN A 19 4.19 -19.59 -2.50
C ASN A 19 5.48 -19.06 -1.86
N THR A 20 6.05 -19.86 -0.96
CA THR A 20 7.26 -19.50 -0.22
C THR A 20 8.53 -19.39 -1.08
N GLN A 21 8.48 -19.82 -2.35
CA GLN A 21 9.56 -19.62 -3.32
C GLN A 21 9.48 -18.26 -4.03
N ARG A 22 8.39 -17.51 -3.85
CA ARG A 22 8.24 -16.16 -4.37
C ARG A 22 8.67 -15.14 -3.34
N THR A 23 9.07 -13.98 -3.83
CA THR A 23 9.32 -12.80 -3.01
C THR A 23 8.02 -12.03 -2.82
N ALA A 24 7.85 -11.46 -1.64
CA ALA A 24 6.77 -10.52 -1.35
C ALA A 24 7.31 -9.29 -0.62
N VAL A 25 6.56 -8.19 -0.67
CA VAL A 25 6.84 -6.96 0.08
C VAL A 25 5.68 -6.64 1.02
N VAL A 26 5.99 -6.24 2.25
CA VAL A 26 4.99 -5.91 3.27
C VAL A 26 4.34 -4.55 2.97
N LEU A 27 3.03 -4.45 3.19
CA LEU A 27 2.25 -3.22 3.05
C LEU A 27 1.93 -2.60 4.42
N ASP A 28 2.97 -2.19 5.13
CA ASP A 28 2.87 -1.58 6.46
C ASP A 28 3.28 -0.09 6.47
N THR A 29 3.65 0.44 5.31
CA THR A 29 4.13 1.81 5.20
C THR A 29 2.97 2.80 5.11
N PHE A 30 3.22 4.02 5.60
CA PHE A 30 2.30 5.14 5.42
C PHE A 30 2.03 5.45 3.94
N GLY A 31 3.04 5.28 3.07
CA GLY A 31 2.89 5.49 1.64
C GLY A 31 1.88 4.53 1.02
N SER A 32 1.96 3.23 1.35
CA SER A 32 0.99 2.22 0.91
C SER A 32 -0.42 2.57 1.36
N LEU A 33 -0.60 2.93 2.64
CA LEU A 33 -1.89 3.31 3.20
C LEU A 33 -2.48 4.55 2.49
N ARG A 34 -1.66 5.57 2.23
CA ARG A 34 -2.07 6.78 1.55
C ARG A 34 -2.52 6.49 0.12
N ASP A 35 -1.76 5.70 -0.62
CA ASP A 35 -2.06 5.40 -2.02
C ASP A 35 -3.36 4.59 -2.14
N LEU A 36 -3.57 3.60 -1.26
CA LEU A 36 -4.83 2.85 -1.15
C LEU A 36 -6.01 3.78 -0.81
N SER A 37 -5.85 4.63 0.21
CA SER A 37 -6.90 5.55 0.65
C SER A 37 -7.27 6.55 -0.45
N ASN A 38 -6.27 7.09 -1.14
CA ASN A 38 -6.46 8.01 -2.26
C ASN A 38 -7.10 7.32 -3.47
N ALA A 39 -6.77 6.06 -3.74
CA ALA A 39 -7.44 5.25 -4.75
C ALA A 39 -8.88 4.85 -4.37
N GLY A 40 -9.25 4.97 -3.08
CA GLY A 40 -10.55 4.50 -2.60
C GLY A 40 -10.62 2.98 -2.49
N VAL A 41 -9.47 2.33 -2.28
CA VAL A 41 -9.33 0.88 -2.29
C VAL A 41 -9.11 0.36 -0.88
N VAL A 42 -9.79 -0.74 -0.56
CA VAL A 42 -9.53 -1.58 0.61
C VAL A 42 -8.89 -2.88 0.10
N LEU A 43 -7.86 -3.36 0.78
CA LEU A 43 -7.19 -4.60 0.36
C LEU A 43 -8.10 -5.81 0.53
N GLU A 44 -8.04 -6.67 -0.48
CA GLU A 44 -8.70 -7.97 -0.50
C GLU A 44 -7.71 -9.00 -1.08
N GLU A 45 -7.81 -10.26 -0.66
CA GLU A 45 -6.92 -11.29 -1.16
C GLU A 45 -7.09 -11.49 -2.67
N GLY A 46 -5.97 -11.56 -3.39
CA GLY A 46 -5.95 -11.72 -4.85
C GLY A 46 -6.07 -10.41 -5.63
N LEU A 47 -6.21 -9.25 -4.98
CA LEU A 47 -6.22 -7.95 -5.67
C LEU A 47 -4.90 -7.73 -6.42
N PRO A 48 -4.92 -7.54 -7.76
CA PRO A 48 -3.70 -7.25 -8.52
C PRO A 48 -3.19 -5.84 -8.23
N LEU A 49 -1.91 -5.73 -7.93
CA LEU A 49 -1.23 -4.48 -7.56
C LEU A 49 0.15 -4.40 -8.20
N ILE A 50 0.65 -3.18 -8.36
CA ILE A 50 2.04 -2.91 -8.70
C ILE A 50 2.66 -2.19 -7.51
N ALA A 51 3.65 -2.82 -6.87
CA ALA A 51 4.48 -2.19 -5.86
C ALA A 51 5.51 -1.29 -6.55
N VAL A 52 5.66 -0.06 -6.07
CA VAL A 52 6.71 0.87 -6.51
C VAL A 52 7.49 1.38 -5.32
N ASP A 53 8.80 1.49 -5.45
CA ASP A 53 9.62 2.27 -4.51
C ASP A 53 9.85 3.67 -5.11
N ALA A 54 9.93 4.69 -4.27
CA ALA A 54 10.30 6.03 -4.68
C ALA A 54 11.72 6.31 -4.16
N SER A 55 12.70 5.95 -4.98
CA SER A 55 14.12 6.18 -4.67
C SER A 55 14.52 7.62 -5.05
N ASP A 56 15.56 8.15 -4.40
CA ASP A 56 16.22 9.39 -4.82
C ASP A 56 17.21 9.18 -5.98
N ASP A 57 17.38 7.94 -6.42
CA ASP A 57 18.22 7.53 -7.56
C ASP A 57 17.54 7.70 -8.94
N GLU A 58 18.31 7.45 -10.01
CA GLU A 58 17.83 7.50 -11.40
C GLU A 58 16.86 6.36 -11.78
N GLU A 59 16.76 5.33 -10.94
CA GLU A 59 15.94 4.14 -11.16
C GLU A 59 15.10 3.83 -9.92
N ASP A 60 13.83 3.48 -10.14
CA ASP A 60 12.91 2.96 -9.14
C ASP A 60 12.80 1.43 -9.24
N LEU A 61 12.31 0.78 -8.18
CA LEU A 61 11.91 -0.63 -8.22
C LEU A 61 10.41 -0.74 -8.50
N GLU A 62 10.05 -1.70 -9.34
CA GLU A 62 8.67 -2.05 -9.64
C GLU A 62 8.47 -3.57 -9.56
N GLY A 63 7.42 -4.02 -8.87
CA GLY A 63 7.05 -5.42 -8.80
C GLY A 63 5.55 -5.61 -9.06
N HIS A 64 5.22 -6.53 -9.97
CA HIS A 64 3.83 -6.90 -10.26
C HIS A 64 3.45 -8.07 -9.37
N GLY A 65 2.29 -8.00 -8.72
CA GLY A 65 1.89 -9.04 -7.80
C GLY A 65 0.43 -9.00 -7.41
N THR A 66 0.11 -9.80 -6.40
CA THR A 66 -1.23 -9.88 -5.82
C THR A 66 -1.17 -9.64 -4.32
N ALA A 67 -2.16 -8.90 -3.81
CA ALA A 67 -2.33 -8.73 -2.38
C ALA A 67 -2.64 -10.07 -1.72
N GLN A 68 -1.90 -10.42 -0.68
CA GLN A 68 -2.12 -11.61 0.14
C GLN A 68 -2.08 -11.19 1.61
N TYR A 69 -2.95 -11.76 2.43
CA TYR A 69 -2.92 -11.54 3.87
C TYR A 69 -2.14 -12.66 4.54
N ASP A 70 -1.05 -12.33 5.22
CA ASP A 70 -0.34 -13.26 6.08
C ASP A 70 -1.11 -13.38 7.40
N HIS A 71 -1.89 -14.45 7.55
CA HIS A 71 -2.68 -14.68 8.77
C HIS A 71 -1.82 -14.94 10.01
N GLN A 72 -0.59 -15.44 9.84
CA GLN A 72 0.30 -15.72 10.97
C GLN A 72 0.97 -14.44 11.47
N ALA A 73 1.52 -13.64 10.55
CA ALA A 73 2.16 -12.37 10.88
C ALA A 73 1.17 -11.20 11.06
N ARG A 74 -0.08 -11.39 10.59
CA ARG A 74 -1.20 -10.44 10.65
C ARG A 74 -0.97 -9.15 9.86
N TRP A 75 -0.35 -9.24 8.69
CA TRP A 75 -0.14 -8.12 7.78
C TRP A 75 -0.52 -8.44 6.34
N TRP A 76 -0.61 -7.40 5.51
CA TRP A 76 -0.74 -7.55 4.06
C TRP A 76 0.63 -7.55 3.40
N VAL A 77 0.76 -8.35 2.34
CA VAL A 77 1.90 -8.33 1.43
C VAL A 77 1.44 -8.23 -0.02
N ILE A 78 2.31 -7.73 -0.90
CA ILE A 78 2.21 -8.01 -2.34
C ILE A 78 3.14 -9.18 -2.64
N GLU A 79 2.57 -10.33 -2.97
CA GLU A 79 3.35 -11.47 -3.49
C GLU A 79 3.59 -11.28 -4.99
N PHE A 80 4.86 -11.15 -5.39
CA PHE A 80 5.23 -10.89 -6.78
C PHE A 80 5.01 -12.11 -7.68
N ASP A 81 4.61 -11.86 -8.92
CA ASP A 81 4.42 -12.91 -9.92
C ASP A 81 5.78 -13.43 -10.46
N ALA A 82 5.73 -14.25 -11.53
CA ALA A 82 6.94 -14.80 -12.13
C ALA A 82 7.85 -13.76 -12.82
N GLN A 83 7.34 -12.55 -13.07
CA GLN A 83 8.14 -11.44 -13.59
C GLN A 83 9.04 -10.84 -12.51
N GLY A 84 8.70 -11.04 -11.23
CA GLY A 84 9.48 -10.60 -10.09
C GLY A 84 9.55 -9.08 -9.96
N VAL A 85 10.68 -8.60 -9.44
CA VAL A 85 10.99 -7.18 -9.26
C VAL A 85 11.94 -6.73 -10.34
N ARG A 86 11.67 -5.59 -10.96
CA ARG A 86 12.49 -4.99 -12.00
C ARG A 86 12.83 -3.54 -11.67
N ARG A 87 13.98 -3.09 -12.17
CA ARG A 87 14.33 -1.66 -12.20
C ARG A 87 13.53 -0.98 -13.32
N VAL A 88 12.98 0.18 -13.03
CA VAL A 88 12.28 1.03 -14.00
C VAL A 88 12.86 2.44 -13.92
N PRO A 89 12.83 3.23 -15.02
CA PRO A 89 13.24 4.63 -14.96
C PRO A 89 12.48 5.37 -13.85
N ALA A 90 13.18 6.19 -13.07
CA ALA A 90 12.55 6.93 -11.98
C ALA A 90 11.35 7.72 -12.49
N ALA A 91 10.17 7.36 -11.99
CA ALA A 91 8.97 8.09 -12.31
C ALA A 91 8.90 9.24 -11.32
N ARG A 92 9.06 10.49 -11.80
CA ARG A 92 8.72 11.67 -10.99
C ARG A 92 7.21 11.73 -10.78
N VAL A 93 6.68 10.88 -9.91
CA VAL A 93 5.31 10.96 -9.43
C VAL A 93 5.26 12.20 -8.55
N PRO A 94 4.40 13.19 -8.87
CA PRO A 94 4.20 14.31 -7.97
C PRO A 94 3.83 13.75 -6.59
N PRO A 95 4.48 14.19 -5.51
CA PRO A 95 4.15 13.69 -4.18
C PRO A 95 2.64 13.86 -3.96
N ALA A 96 1.96 12.80 -3.54
CA ALA A 96 0.55 12.90 -3.23
C ALA A 96 0.37 13.92 -2.11
N THR A 97 -0.21 15.08 -2.45
CA THR A 97 -0.42 16.24 -1.58
C THR A 97 -1.66 16.11 -0.69
N ALA A 98 -2.32 14.96 -0.74
CA ALA A 98 -3.52 14.69 0.01
C ALA A 98 -3.49 13.28 0.56
N PHE A 99 -4.06 13.14 1.76
CA PHE A 99 -4.53 11.86 2.28
C PHE A 99 -6.04 11.97 2.36
N LEU A 100 -6.75 11.20 1.53
CA LEU A 100 -8.21 11.18 1.51
C LEU A 100 -8.74 10.08 2.42
N CYS A 101 -9.82 10.33 3.15
CA CYS A 101 -10.54 9.23 3.79
C CYS A 101 -11.09 8.27 2.73
N VAL A 102 -10.82 6.96 2.85
CA VAL A 102 -11.31 5.96 1.89
C VAL A 102 -12.85 5.95 1.78
N HIS A 103 -13.55 6.28 2.89
CA HIS A 103 -15.01 6.23 2.97
C HIS A 103 -15.70 7.51 2.50
N CYS A 104 -15.36 8.67 3.09
CA CYS A 104 -16.04 9.93 2.77
C CYS A 104 -15.28 10.81 1.78
N ARG A 105 -14.07 10.41 1.36
CA ARG A 105 -13.19 11.16 0.46
C ARG A 105 -12.78 12.54 0.97
N ASN A 106 -13.14 12.90 2.19
CA ASN A 106 -12.74 14.18 2.78
C ASN A 106 -11.21 14.19 2.95
N PRO A 107 -10.52 15.26 2.50
CA PRO A 107 -9.10 15.39 2.72
C PRO A 107 -8.83 15.51 4.21
N LEU A 108 -7.89 14.72 4.71
CA LEU A 108 -7.35 14.88 6.03
C LEU A 108 -6.35 16.03 5.96
N SER A 109 -6.73 17.19 6.51
CA SER A 109 -5.96 18.42 6.36
C SER A 109 -4.55 18.27 6.94
N GLU A 110 -3.55 18.57 6.12
CA GLU A 110 -2.13 18.70 6.48
C GLU A 110 -1.85 19.92 7.37
N GLN A 111 -2.50 20.06 8.53
CA GLN A 111 -2.03 21.03 9.53
C GLN A 111 -0.73 20.49 10.15
N GLY A 112 0.38 20.62 9.42
CA GLY A 112 1.73 20.31 9.87
C GLY A 112 2.45 19.22 9.08
N ALA A 113 2.55 19.35 7.75
CA ALA A 113 3.38 18.52 6.85
C ALA A 113 4.89 18.64 7.11
N GLY A 114 5.31 18.37 8.35
CA GLY A 114 6.70 18.23 8.77
C GLY A 114 7.00 16.91 9.46
N ARG A 115 5.99 16.22 10.02
CA ARG A 115 6.09 14.88 10.64
C ARG A 115 4.68 14.30 10.77
N PHE A 116 4.31 13.38 9.87
CA PHE A 116 3.03 12.64 9.85
C PHE A 116 2.86 11.65 11.04
N GLN A 117 3.40 11.97 12.21
CA GLN A 117 3.60 11.03 13.33
C GLN A 117 2.35 10.63 14.11
N ALA A 118 1.14 11.11 13.75
CA ALA A 118 -0.10 10.55 14.29
C ALA A 118 -1.30 10.94 13.42
N LEU A 119 -1.61 10.17 12.39
CA LEU A 119 -3.00 10.18 11.90
C LEU A 119 -3.91 9.75 13.07
N PRO A 120 -5.05 10.42 13.29
CA PRO A 120 -6.04 9.90 14.22
C PRO A 120 -6.49 8.51 13.76
N PRO A 121 -6.96 7.64 14.67
CA PRO A 121 -7.50 6.34 14.25
C PRO A 121 -8.74 6.48 13.35
N ASN A 122 -9.47 7.60 13.45
CA ASN A 122 -10.73 7.81 12.75
C ASN A 122 -10.73 9.12 11.96
N CYS A 123 -11.45 9.13 10.83
CA CYS A 123 -11.70 10.32 10.04
C CYS A 123 -12.55 11.32 10.85
N PRO A 124 -12.14 12.60 10.97
CA PRO A 124 -12.92 13.60 11.71
C PRO A 124 -14.24 13.97 11.03
N ALA A 125 -14.39 13.71 9.72
CA ALA A 125 -15.58 14.07 8.97
C ALA A 125 -16.68 12.99 9.02
N CYS A 126 -16.31 11.70 9.00
CA CYS A 126 -17.28 10.59 8.95
C CYS A 126 -17.11 9.53 10.04
N GLY A 127 -16.09 9.64 10.90
CA GLY A 127 -15.81 8.68 11.97
C GLY A 127 -15.21 7.34 11.52
N ALA A 128 -15.03 7.10 10.22
CA ALA A 128 -14.51 5.83 9.73
C ALA A 128 -13.04 5.61 10.10
N ASP A 129 -12.65 4.36 10.34
CA ASP A 129 -11.27 3.96 10.63
C ASP A 129 -10.36 4.27 9.43
N LEU A 130 -9.30 5.06 9.67
CA LEU A 130 -8.35 5.46 8.64
C LEU A 130 -7.42 4.33 8.22
N PHE A 131 -7.28 3.28 9.02
CA PHE A 131 -6.49 2.08 8.72
C PHE A 131 -7.32 0.98 8.06
N SER A 132 -8.63 1.21 7.86
CA SER A 132 -9.51 0.25 7.19
C SER A 132 -9.03 -0.25 5.82
N PRO A 133 -8.27 0.50 4.99
CA PRO A 133 -7.70 -0.03 3.76
C PRO A 133 -6.75 -1.23 3.95
N LEU A 134 -6.13 -1.34 5.13
CA LEU A 134 -5.22 -2.43 5.51
C LEU A 134 -5.86 -3.39 6.53
N ALA A 135 -7.18 -3.29 6.75
CA ALA A 135 -7.86 -4.19 7.67
C ALA A 135 -7.66 -5.66 7.25
N PRO A 136 -7.60 -6.61 8.20
CA PRO A 136 -7.62 -8.02 7.87
C PRO A 136 -8.83 -8.36 6.99
N PRO A 137 -8.73 -9.36 6.09
CA PRO A 137 -9.89 -9.80 5.32
C PRO A 137 -11.00 -10.22 6.27
N ALA A 138 -12.26 -9.92 5.91
CA ALA A 138 -13.41 -10.41 6.66
C ALA A 138 -13.28 -11.93 6.75
N THR A 139 -13.18 -12.49 7.96
CA THR A 139 -13.19 -13.95 8.13
C THR A 139 -14.44 -14.49 7.45
N ALA A 140 -14.26 -15.36 6.46
CA ALA A 140 -15.35 -16.14 5.92
C ALA A 140 -15.96 -16.92 7.09
N GLY A 141 -17.12 -16.46 7.55
CA GLY A 141 -17.91 -17.12 8.59
C GLY A 141 -18.53 -18.40 8.08
#